data_AF-A0A0D6M2D4-F1
#
_entry.id   AF-A0A0D6M2D4-F1
#
_cell.length_a   1.000
_cell.length_b   1.000
_cell.length_c   1.000
_cell.angle_alpha   90.00
_cell.angle_beta   90.00
_cell.angle_gamma   90.00
#
_symmetry.space_group_name_H-M   'P 1'
#
loop_
_entity.id
_entity.type
_entity.pdbx_description
1 polymer ?
#
loop_
_entity_poly.entity_id
_entity_poly.type
_entity_poly.pdbx_seq_one_letter_code
_entity_poly.pdbx_strand_id
1 'polypeptide(L)'
;MDKSIKRFCQVDPMEFFAYPPKEAPLPPPALDLHVYPPFAEFIEFGGASKHVLTNAGSSRMVFKVKCSNNSLFKILRQEGPTRNDKLIIMYKEAKRSEKDPKKSFENEGVTAKKVIPLITRDVEET
;
A
#
# COMPACT_ATOMS: atom_id res chain seq x y z
N MET A 1 7.38 66.89 11.45
CA MET A 1 7.56 65.46 11.81
C MET A 1 6.56 64.69 10.99
N ASP A 2 6.99 64.26 9.82
CA ASP A 2 6.15 63.73 8.75
C ASP A 2 6.97 62.60 8.11
N LYS A 3 6.31 61.49 7.75
CA LYS A 3 6.83 60.17 7.30
C LYS A 3 6.62 59.02 8.31
N SER A 4 5.41 58.45 8.35
CA SER A 4 5.30 56.99 8.57
C SER A 4 3.99 56.33 8.11
N ILE A 5 2.99 57.06 7.62
CA ILE A 5 1.65 56.49 7.36
C ILE A 5 1.43 56.08 5.89
N LYS A 6 2.39 56.29 4.99
CA LYS A 6 2.21 56.02 3.54
C LYS A 6 2.46 54.58 3.08
N ARG A 7 2.79 53.63 3.98
CA ARG A 7 3.14 52.25 3.58
C ARG A 7 2.02 51.21 3.67
N PHE A 8 0.88 51.53 4.28
CA PHE A 8 -0.20 50.53 4.47
C PHE A 8 -1.26 50.53 3.36
N CYS A 9 -1.32 51.55 2.49
CA CYS A 9 -2.35 51.65 1.45
C CYS A 9 -1.92 51.15 0.07
N GLN A 10 -0.72 50.54 -0.06
CA GLN A 10 -0.19 50.07 -1.35
C GLN A 10 -0.29 48.56 -1.57
N VAL A 11 -0.79 47.81 -0.59
CA VAL A 11 -0.96 46.36 -0.75
C VAL A 11 -2.41 46.12 -1.16
N ASP A 12 -2.59 45.67 -2.41
CA ASP A 12 -3.90 45.28 -2.91
C ASP A 12 -4.44 44.15 -2.01
N PRO A 13 -5.60 44.32 -1.34
CA PRO A 13 -6.19 43.27 -0.53
C PRO A 13 -6.37 41.95 -1.28
N MET A 14 -6.49 41.98 -2.62
CA MET A 14 -6.55 40.77 -3.44
C MET A 14 -5.25 39.95 -3.46
N GLU A 15 -4.08 40.51 -3.15
CA GLU A 15 -2.86 39.70 -3.03
C GLU A 15 -2.90 38.77 -1.81
N PHE A 16 -3.61 39.16 -0.74
CA PHE A 16 -3.83 38.30 0.44
C PHE A 16 -4.96 37.27 0.25
N PHE A 17 -5.89 37.53 -0.69
CA PHE A 17 -6.99 36.64 -1.04
C PHE A 17 -6.76 35.90 -2.36
N ALA A 18 -5.53 35.88 -2.88
CA ALA A 18 -5.17 34.96 -3.95
C ALA A 18 -5.33 33.55 -3.38
N TYR A 19 -6.51 32.96 -3.59
CA TYR A 19 -6.69 31.53 -3.41
C TYR A 19 -5.52 30.87 -4.13
N PRO A 20 -4.80 29.94 -3.47
CA PRO A 20 -3.79 29.18 -4.18
C PRO A 20 -4.45 28.69 -5.47
N PRO A 21 -3.79 28.84 -6.63
CA PRO A 21 -4.36 28.39 -7.90
C PRO A 21 -4.94 27.00 -7.64
N LYS A 22 -6.20 26.77 -8.03
CA LYS A 22 -6.82 25.45 -7.91
C LYS A 22 -5.95 24.49 -8.70
N GLU A 23 -4.99 23.84 -8.02
CA GLU A 23 -4.15 22.83 -8.61
C GLU A 23 -5.11 21.75 -9.11
N ALA A 24 -5.07 21.50 -10.42
CA ALA A 24 -5.84 20.41 -10.99
C ALA A 24 -5.48 19.14 -10.20
N PRO A 25 -6.47 18.33 -9.77
CA PRO A 25 -6.18 17.09 -9.07
C PRO A 25 -5.15 16.29 -9.87
N LEU A 26 -4.04 15.91 -9.23
CA LEU A 26 -3.00 15.14 -9.89
C LEU A 26 -3.64 13.87 -10.49
N PRO A 27 -3.26 13.48 -11.72
CA PRO A 27 -3.78 12.25 -12.30
C PRO A 27 -3.44 11.07 -11.37
N PRO A 28 -4.38 10.13 -11.17
CA PRO A 28 -4.14 8.98 -10.30
C PRO A 28 -2.90 8.20 -10.78
N PRO A 29 -2.09 7.67 -9.85
CA PRO A 29 -0.92 6.89 -10.22
C PRO A 29 -1.33 5.66 -11.05
N ALA A 30 -0.48 5.27 -12.00
CA ALA A 30 -0.73 4.09 -12.82
C ALA A 30 -0.84 2.81 -11.96
N LEU A 31 0.00 2.69 -10.93
CA LEU A 31 0.04 1.57 -10.00
C LEU A 31 -0.11 2.03 -8.56
N ASP A 32 -1.18 1.62 -7.91
CA ASP A 32 -1.37 1.77 -6.47
C ASP A 32 -2.19 0.60 -5.90
N LEU A 33 -1.61 -0.10 -4.93
CA LEU A 33 -2.20 -1.29 -4.31
C LEU A 33 -2.30 -1.10 -2.80
N HIS A 34 -3.54 -1.05 -2.31
CA HIS A 34 -3.84 -1.10 -0.88
C HIS A 34 -4.15 -2.51 -0.41
N VAL A 35 -3.78 -2.79 0.84
CA VAL A 35 -3.99 -4.09 1.48
C VAL A 35 -4.54 -3.87 2.88
N TYR A 36 -5.66 -4.50 3.21
CA TYR A 36 -6.29 -4.37 4.53
C TYR A 36 -6.83 -5.70 5.06
N PRO A 37 -6.56 -6.09 6.33
CA PRO A 37 -5.66 -5.42 7.26
C PRO A 37 -4.19 -5.40 6.76
N PRO A 38 -3.34 -4.46 7.20
CA PRO A 38 -1.96 -4.37 6.72
C PRO A 38 -1.01 -5.38 7.38
N PHE A 39 -1.46 -6.11 8.39
CA PHE A 39 -0.74 -7.18 9.09
C PHE A 39 -1.71 -8.29 9.47
N ALA A 40 -1.19 -9.47 9.80
CA ALA A 40 -1.95 -10.59 10.35
C ALA A 40 -1.35 -11.03 11.67
N GLU A 41 -2.22 -11.42 12.61
CA GLU A 41 -1.82 -11.96 13.89
C GLU A 41 -2.42 -13.34 14.09
N PHE A 42 -1.63 -14.23 14.68
CA PHE A 42 -2.01 -15.60 14.95
C PHE A 42 -1.56 -16.01 16.34
N ILE A 43 -2.17 -17.06 16.87
CA ILE A 43 -1.75 -17.75 18.09
C ILE A 43 -1.10 -19.08 17.73
N GLU A 44 -0.37 -19.72 18.65
CA GLU A 44 0.36 -20.97 18.41
C GLU A 44 -0.47 -22.10 17.77
N PHE A 45 -1.76 -22.16 18.11
CA PHE A 45 -2.71 -23.14 17.56
C PHE A 45 -3.12 -22.89 16.09
N GLY A 46 -2.57 -21.85 15.45
CA GLY A 46 -2.81 -21.50 14.06
C GLY A 46 -3.91 -20.45 13.88
N GLY A 47 -4.55 -20.46 12.71
CA GLY A 47 -5.67 -19.56 12.39
C GLY A 47 -5.75 -19.15 10.92
N ALA A 48 -6.69 -18.26 10.60
CA ALA A 48 -6.85 -17.68 9.27
C ALA A 48 -6.91 -16.15 9.35
N SER A 49 -6.30 -15.48 8.37
CA SER A 49 -6.46 -14.05 8.16
C SER A 49 -6.94 -13.78 6.74
N LYS A 50 -7.90 -12.87 6.59
CA LYS A 50 -8.42 -12.42 5.30
C LYS A 50 -7.94 -11.01 5.02
N HIS A 51 -7.26 -10.83 3.90
CA HIS A 51 -6.80 -9.53 3.42
C HIS A 51 -7.53 -9.15 2.14
N VAL A 52 -8.05 -7.92 2.09
CA VAL A 52 -8.63 -7.31 0.91
C VAL A 52 -7.53 -6.53 0.19
N LEU A 53 -7.36 -6.82 -1.10
CA LEU A 53 -6.45 -6.12 -2.00
C LEU A 53 -7.27 -5.18 -2.88
N THR A 54 -6.99 -3.89 -2.83
CA THR A 54 -7.70 -2.86 -3.60
C THR A 54 -6.74 -2.20 -4.58
N ASN A 55 -7.03 -2.30 -5.87
CA ASN A 55 -6.37 -1.52 -6.90
C ASN A 55 -6.95 -0.09 -6.88
N ALA A 56 -6.16 0.88 -6.39
CA ALA A 56 -6.49 2.30 -6.43
C ALA A 56 -5.83 3.04 -7.60
N GLY A 57 -4.97 2.35 -8.35
CA GLY A 57 -4.35 2.89 -9.56
C GLY A 57 -5.28 2.85 -10.77
N SER A 58 -4.87 3.54 -11.83
CA SER A 58 -5.65 3.59 -13.09
C SER A 58 -5.43 2.41 -14.02
N SER A 59 -4.35 1.64 -13.83
CA SER A 59 -4.00 0.52 -14.72
C SER A 59 -4.45 -0.83 -14.17
N ARG A 60 -4.74 -1.77 -15.08
CA ARG A 60 -4.93 -3.18 -14.71
C ARG A 60 -3.60 -3.72 -14.18
N MET A 61 -3.65 -4.38 -13.03
CA MET A 61 -2.48 -4.96 -12.39
C MET A 61 -2.53 -6.47 -12.36
N VAL A 62 -1.34 -7.05 -12.26
CA VAL A 62 -1.13 -8.45 -11.96
C VAL A 62 -0.26 -8.54 -10.71
N PHE A 63 -0.60 -9.46 -9.81
CA PHE A 63 0.14 -9.65 -8.56
C PHE A 63 0.53 -11.10 -8.33
N LYS A 64 1.64 -11.30 -7.63
CA LYS A 64 2.16 -12.59 -7.17
C LYS A 64 2.39 -12.50 -5.67
N VAL A 65 1.87 -13.48 -4.96
CA VAL A 65 2.07 -13.62 -3.52
C VAL A 65 3.26 -14.55 -3.26
N LYS A 66 4.16 -14.14 -2.37
CA LYS A 66 5.26 -14.96 -1.84
C LYS A 66 5.17 -14.96 -0.32
N CYS A 67 5.50 -16.08 0.32
CA CYS A 67 5.58 -16.18 1.77
C CYS A 67 7.00 -16.54 2.21
N SER A 68 7.44 -16.05 3.37
CA SER A 68 8.72 -16.46 3.97
C SER A 68 8.72 -17.90 4.47
N ASN A 69 7.56 -18.44 4.82
CA ASN A 69 7.40 -19.77 5.37
C ASN A 69 6.19 -20.49 4.76
N ASN A 70 6.43 -21.23 3.67
CA ASN A 70 5.39 -21.98 2.96
C ASN A 70 4.97 -23.27 3.67
N SER A 71 5.73 -23.70 4.69
CA SER A 71 5.41 -24.92 5.45
C SER A 71 4.23 -24.69 6.39
N LEU A 72 4.24 -23.55 7.10
CA LEU A 72 3.21 -23.21 8.10
C LEU A 72 2.09 -22.34 7.55
N PHE A 73 2.35 -21.51 6.54
CA PHE A 73 1.38 -20.58 5.99
C PHE A 73 0.94 -21.01 4.58
N LYS A 74 -0.27 -21.56 4.50
CA LYS A 74 -0.97 -21.88 3.23
C LYS A 74 -2.20 -20.97 3.10
N ILE A 75 -3.39 -21.54 2.87
CA ILE A 75 -4.67 -20.83 3.01
C ILE A 75 -4.94 -20.48 4.48
N LEU A 76 -4.40 -21.31 5.38
CA LEU A 76 -4.49 -21.21 6.83
C LEU A 76 -3.09 -21.34 7.42
N ARG A 77 -2.89 -20.78 8.62
CA ARG A 77 -1.71 -21.03 9.44
C ARG A 77 -1.92 -22.32 10.23
N GLN A 78 -0.98 -23.25 10.11
CA GLN A 78 -0.93 -24.47 10.93
C GLN A 78 -0.26 -24.19 12.28
N GLU A 79 -0.46 -25.09 13.23
CA GLU A 79 0.23 -25.04 14.52
C GLU A 79 1.74 -25.03 14.35
N GLY A 80 2.43 -24.26 15.19
CA GLY A 80 3.87 -24.15 15.10
C GLY A 80 4.44 -23.01 15.96
N PRO A 81 5.78 -22.96 16.06
CA PRO A 81 6.46 -22.04 16.95
C PRO A 81 6.16 -20.58 16.60
N THR A 82 6.21 -19.74 17.61
CA THR A 82 6.01 -18.31 17.44
C THR A 82 7.17 -17.69 16.67
N ARG A 83 6.82 -17.09 15.53
CA ARG A 83 7.76 -16.48 14.59
C ARG A 83 7.12 -15.27 13.93
N ASN A 84 7.99 -14.33 13.57
CA ASN A 84 7.65 -13.20 12.72
C ASN A 84 7.95 -13.56 11.27
N ASP A 85 6.91 -13.91 10.55
CA ASP A 85 6.95 -14.22 9.13
C ASP A 85 6.43 -13.02 8.31
N LYS A 86 6.55 -13.10 6.99
CA LYS A 86 6.05 -12.06 6.09
C LYS A 86 5.46 -12.64 4.82
N LEU A 87 4.38 -12.02 4.39
CA LEU A 87 3.78 -12.25 3.09
C LEU A 87 4.10 -11.04 2.19
N ILE A 88 4.74 -11.28 1.05
CA ILE A 88 5.14 -10.25 0.10
C ILE A 88 4.23 -10.35 -1.11
N ILE A 89 3.47 -9.30 -1.38
CA ILE A 89 2.69 -9.12 -2.59
C ILE A 89 3.54 -8.31 -3.56
N MET A 90 4.04 -8.96 -4.61
CA MET A 90 4.69 -8.30 -5.73
C MET A 90 3.64 -7.98 -6.78
N TYR A 91 3.64 -6.78 -7.35
CA TYR A 91 2.67 -6.39 -8.36
C TYR A 91 3.31 -5.51 -9.44
N LYS A 92 2.72 -5.56 -10.63
CA LYS A 92 3.10 -4.72 -11.77
C LYS A 92 1.91 -4.47 -12.67
N GLU A 93 2.10 -3.56 -13.61
CA GLU A 93 1.11 -3.29 -14.66
C GLU A 93 0.98 -4.50 -15.59
N ALA A 94 -0.27 -4.87 -15.87
CA ALA A 94 -0.60 -5.95 -16.79
C ALA A 94 -0.89 -5.38 -18.17
N LYS A 95 -0.32 -6.00 -19.22
CA LYS A 95 -0.64 -5.61 -20.59
C LYS A 95 -2.08 -6.02 -20.93
N ARG A 96 -2.72 -5.29 -21.85
CA ARG A 96 -4.09 -5.61 -22.30
C ARG A 96 -4.22 -7.00 -22.91
N SER A 97 -3.17 -7.50 -23.56
CA SER A 97 -3.13 -8.85 -24.17
C SER A 97 -2.86 -9.98 -23.17
N GLU A 98 -2.42 -9.66 -21.95
CA GLU A 98 -2.02 -10.67 -20.96
C GLU A 98 -3.25 -11.26 -20.26
N LYS A 99 -3.47 -12.56 -20.48
CA LYS A 99 -4.54 -13.34 -19.82
C LYS A 99 -4.02 -14.20 -18.67
N ASP A 100 -2.77 -14.67 -18.76
CA ASP A 100 -2.17 -15.56 -17.77
C ASP A 100 -1.28 -14.76 -16.79
N PRO A 101 -1.65 -14.68 -15.50
CA PRO A 101 -0.88 -13.93 -14.52
C PRO A 101 0.47 -14.59 -14.22
N LYS A 102 0.59 -15.92 -14.34
CA LYS A 102 1.86 -16.62 -14.06
C LYS A 102 2.91 -16.27 -15.11
N LYS A 103 2.54 -16.36 -16.39
CA LYS A 103 3.41 -15.99 -17.52
C LYS A 103 3.81 -14.53 -17.48
N SER A 104 2.91 -13.66 -17.01
CA SER A 104 3.24 -12.22 -16.90
C SER A 104 4.47 -11.99 -16.00
N PHE A 105 4.69 -12.80 -14.95
CA PHE A 105 5.80 -12.68 -14.02
C PHE A 105 7.09 -13.42 -14.44
N GLU A 106 7.06 -14.17 -15.55
CA GLU A 106 8.28 -14.75 -16.14
C GLU A 106 9.09 -13.69 -16.88
N ASN A 107 8.42 -12.66 -17.41
CA ASN A 107 9.07 -11.52 -18.05
C ASN A 107 9.68 -10.58 -17.00
N GLU A 108 10.95 -10.22 -17.20
CA GLU A 108 11.63 -9.18 -16.43
C GLU A 108 10.92 -7.83 -16.60
N GLY A 109 10.77 -7.10 -15.51
CA GLY A 109 10.10 -5.80 -15.51
C GLY A 109 10.08 -5.18 -14.12
N VAL A 110 9.79 -3.88 -14.06
CA VAL A 110 9.69 -3.15 -12.79
C VAL A 110 8.51 -3.70 -12.00
N THR A 111 8.78 -4.16 -10.78
CA THR A 111 7.76 -4.68 -9.86
C THR A 111 7.76 -3.85 -8.59
N ALA A 112 6.57 -3.44 -8.15
CA ALA A 112 6.36 -2.87 -6.85
C ALA A 112 6.05 -3.98 -5.84
N LYS A 113 6.20 -3.70 -4.54
CA LYS A 113 5.96 -4.68 -3.47
C LYS A 113 5.17 -4.08 -2.31
N LYS A 114 4.29 -4.89 -1.72
CA LYS A 114 3.74 -4.69 -0.38
C LYS A 114 4.08 -5.86 0.51
N VAL A 115 4.38 -5.57 1.76
CA VAL A 115 4.75 -6.56 2.78
C VAL A 115 3.67 -6.54 3.85
N ILE A 116 3.11 -7.71 4.11
CA ILE A 116 2.18 -7.97 5.21
C ILE A 116 2.97 -8.74 6.27
N PRO A 117 3.23 -8.15 7.45
CA PRO A 117 3.78 -8.88 8.59
C PRO A 117 2.81 -9.97 9.03
N LEU A 118 3.33 -11.18 9.28
CA LEU A 118 2.62 -12.30 9.87
C LEU A 118 3.20 -12.52 11.26
N ILE A 119 2.49 -12.04 12.27
CA ILE A 119 2.96 -12.03 13.66
C ILE A 119 2.31 -13.21 14.37
N THR A 120 3.09 -13.94 15.15
CA THR A 120 2.56 -14.94 16.05
C THR A 120 2.82 -14.52 17.49
N ARG A 121 1.80 -14.65 18.34
CA ARG A 121 1.93 -14.41 19.78
C ARG A 121 1.77 -15.72 20.57
N ASP A 122 2.50 -15.83 21.67
CA ASP A 122 2.33 -16.90 22.65
C ASP A 122 0.98 -16.69 23.37
N VAL A 123 0.31 -17.79 23.73
CA VAL A 123 -0.85 -17.73 24.62
C VAL A 123 -0.31 -17.88 26.04
N GLU A 124 -0.19 -16.78 26.77
CA GLU A 124 0.12 -16.87 28.21
C GLU A 124 -1.08 -17.53 28.91
N GLU A 125 -0.86 -18.69 29.52
CA GLU A 125 -1.85 -19.34 30.39
C GLU A 125 -2.02 -18.48 31.66
N THR A 126 -3.15 -17.78 31.78
CA THR A 126 -3.61 -17.15 33.03
C THR A 126 -4.27 -18.15 33.95
#